data_AF-A0A229SQA0-F1
#
_entry.id   AF-A0A229SQA0-F1
#
_cell.length_a   1.000
_cell.length_b   1.000
_cell.length_c   1.000
_cell.angle_alpha   90.00
_cell.angle_beta   90.00
_cell.angle_gamma   90.00
#
_symmetry.space_group_name_H-M   'P 1'
#
loop_
_entity.id
_entity.type
_entity.pdbx_description
1 polymer ?
#
loop_
_entity_poly.entity_id
_entity_poly.type
_entity_poly.pdbx_seq_one_letter_code
_entity_poly.pdbx_strand_id
1 'polypeptide(L)' 'MNAVLDREEVALLAFFAEGLPLDSIARRLELSDRTVRRRMRSICDRLGLATPIQAVVWAARRGLI' A
#
# COMPACT_ATOMS: atom_id res chain seq x y z
N MET A 1 4.83 -2.19 -18.31
CA MET A 1 4.73 -2.79 -16.95
C MET A 1 6.07 -2.65 -16.25
N ASN A 2 6.38 -1.47 -15.70
CA ASN A 2 7.54 -1.29 -14.83
C ASN A 2 7.17 -0.24 -13.78
N ALA A 3 6.22 -0.58 -12.91
CA ALA A 3 5.84 0.28 -11.80
C ALA A 3 6.83 0.04 -10.66
N VAL A 4 7.80 0.96 -10.53
CA VAL A 4 8.70 1.02 -9.37
C VAL A 4 7.92 1.68 -8.23
N LEU A 5 7.73 0.98 -7.12
CA LEU A 5 7.16 1.57 -5.90
C LEU A 5 8.19 2.47 -5.24
N ASP A 6 7.77 3.64 -4.77
CA ASP A 6 8.64 4.47 -3.93
C ASP A 6 8.69 3.97 -2.47
N ARG A 7 9.56 4.58 -1.66
CA ARG A 7 9.75 4.18 -0.26
C ARG A 7 8.48 4.36 0.58
N GLU A 8 7.69 5.40 0.32
CA GLU A 8 6.44 5.65 1.05
C GLU A 8 5.37 4.62 0.68
N GLU A 9 5.31 4.21 -0.58
CA GLU A 9 4.40 3.16 -1.06
C GLU A 9 4.77 1.79 -0.47
N VAL A 10 6.05 1.47 -0.37
CA VAL A 10 6.52 0.25 0.31
C VAL A 10 6.18 0.29 1.80
N ALA A 11 6.43 1.41 2.49
CA ALA A 11 6.07 1.57 3.90
C ALA A 11 4.56 1.45 4.13
N LEU A 12 3.76 2.03 3.23
CA LEU A 12 2.31 1.89 3.27
C LEU A 12 1.89 0.42 3.17
N LEU A 13 2.43 -0.33 2.22
CA LEU A 13 2.13 -1.76 2.06
C LEU A 13 2.60 -2.60 3.26
N ALA A 14 3.73 -2.25 3.89
CA ALA A 14 4.21 -2.91 5.10
C ALA A 14 3.23 -2.74 6.27
N PHE A 15 2.70 -1.53 6.49
CA PHE A 15 1.67 -1.32 7.53
C PHE A 15 0.39 -2.12 7.26
N PHE A 16 0.00 -2.29 6.01
CA PHE A 16 -1.11 -3.18 5.67
C PHE A 16 -0.78 -4.66 5.90
N ALA A 17 0.47 -5.09 5.67
CA ALA A 17 0.91 -6.46 5.94
C ALA A 17 0.90 -6.81 7.43
N GLU A 18 1.12 -5.83 8.30
CA GLU A 18 0.96 -5.98 9.76
C GLU A 18 -0.50 -6.17 10.20
N GLY A 19 -1.47 -6.05 9.30
CA GLY A 19 -2.90 -6.17 9.62
C GLY A 19 -3.47 -4.95 10.33
N LEU A 20 -2.79 -3.80 10.25
CA LEU A 20 -3.25 -2.58 10.90
C LEU A 20 -4.56 -2.07 10.27
N PRO A 21 -5.53 -1.62 11.09
CA PRO A 21 -6.71 -0.90 10.60
C PRO A 21 -6.32 0.37 9.84
N LEU A 22 -7.12 0.75 8.84
CA LEU A 22 -6.84 1.89 7.95
C LEU A 22 -6.61 3.21 8.71
N ASP A 23 -7.41 3.50 9.74
CA ASP A 23 -7.31 4.71 10.56
C ASP A 23 -6.00 4.73 11.37
N SER A 24 -5.51 3.55 11.75
CA SER A 24 -4.25 3.36 12.46
C SER A 24 -3.05 3.58 11.54
N ILE A 25 -3.16 3.19 10.27
CA ILE A 25 -2.18 3.48 9.22
C ILE A 25 -2.17 4.97 8.90
N ALA A 26 -3.35 5.57 8.74
CA ALA A 26 -3.50 6.99 8.45
C ALA A 26 -2.84 7.86 9.52
N ARG A 27 -3.09 7.57 10.81
CA ARG A 27 -2.43 8.25 11.94
C ARG A 27 -0.91 8.10 11.93
N ARG A 28 -0.38 6.90 11.67
CA ARG A 28 1.08 6.64 11.63
C ARG A 28 1.79 7.40 10.51
N LEU A 29 1.10 7.62 9.40
CA LEU A 29 1.62 8.33 8.23
C LEU A 29 1.30 9.84 8.25
N GLU A 30 0.62 10.34 9.29
CA GLU A 30 0.13 11.73 9.36
C GLU A 30 -0.77 12.10 8.15
N LEU A 31 -1.61 11.15 7.72
CA LEU A 31 -2.53 11.27 6.59
C LEU A 31 -3.99 11.12 7.02
N SER A 32 -4.91 11.53 6.15
CA SER A 32 -6.33 11.16 6.27
C SER A 32 -6.59 9.76 5.69
N ASP A 33 -7.60 9.05 6.20
CA ASP A 33 -8.11 7.79 5.63
C ASP A 33 -8.38 7.90 4.12
N ARG A 34 -8.92 9.04 3.69
CA ARG A 34 -9.18 9.33 2.27
C ARG A 34 -7.88 9.34 1.47
N THR A 35 -6.82 9.93 1.99
CA THR A 35 -5.50 9.96 1.35
C THR A 35 -4.90 8.57 1.28
N VAL A 36 -4.99 7.78 2.35
CA VAL A 36 -4.50 6.39 2.37
C VAL A 36 -5.21 5.53 1.33
N ARG A 37 -6.56 5.60 1.27
CA ARG A 37 -7.34 4.89 0.25
C ARG A 37 -6.99 5.32 -1.17
N ARG A 38 -6.76 6.62 -1.39
CA ARG A 38 -6.35 7.16 -2.71
C ARG A 38 -4.97 6.64 -3.12
N ARG A 39 -3.98 6.67 -2.22
CA ARG A 39 -2.64 6.14 -2.48
C ARG A 39 -2.68 4.65 -2.79
N MET A 40 -3.42 3.87 -2.00
CA MET A 40 -3.59 2.44 -2.24
C MET A 40 -4.25 2.14 -3.60
N ARG A 41 -5.29 2.89 -4.00
CA ARG A 41 -5.87 2.77 -5.34
C ARG A 41 -4.84 3.08 -6.43
N SER A 42 -4.08 4.16 -6.28
CA SER A 42 -3.03 4.51 -7.25
C SER A 42 -1.96 3.42 -7.39
N ILE A 43 -1.59 2.76 -6.28
CA ILE A 43 -0.68 1.60 -6.30
C ILE A 43 -1.32 0.45 -7.08
N CYS A 44 -2.56 0.08 -6.73
CA CYS A 44 -3.30 -0.97 -7.42
C CYS A 44 -3.41 -0.72 -8.93
N ASP A 45 -3.79 0.50 -9.34
CA ASP A 45 -3.93 0.88 -10.74
C ASP A 45 -2.58 0.77 -11.50
N ARG A 46 -1.48 1.22 -10.88
CA ARG A 46 -0.14 1.13 -11.46
C ARG A 46 0.38 -0.31 -11.56
N LEU A 47 0.00 -1.18 -10.63
CA LEU A 47 0.38 -2.59 -10.59
C LEU A 47 -0.58 -3.50 -11.38
N GLY A 48 -1.72 -2.98 -11.86
CA GLY A 48 -2.77 -3.77 -12.51
C GLY A 48 -3.47 -4.74 -11.55
N LEU A 49 -3.63 -4.34 -10.29
CA LEU A 49 -4.24 -5.14 -9.22
C LEU A 49 -5.62 -4.58 -8.87
N ALA A 50 -6.55 -5.45 -8.50
CA ALA A 50 -7.92 -5.07 -8.18
C ALA A 50 -8.12 -4.67 -6.72
N THR A 51 -7.29 -5.20 -5.80
CA THR A 51 -7.51 -5.01 -4.36
C THR A 51 -6.23 -4.68 -3.59
N PRO A 52 -6.33 -3.94 -2.47
CA PRO A 52 -5.18 -3.65 -1.59
C PRO A 52 -4.45 -4.92 -1.13
N ILE A 53 -5.19 -5.98 -0.81
CA ILE A 53 -4.57 -7.24 -0.36
C ILE A 53 -3.74 -7.89 -1.47
N GLN A 54 -4.15 -7.75 -2.74
CA GLN A 54 -3.32 -8.19 -3.86
C GLN A 54 -2.02 -7.39 -3.95
N ALA A 55 -2.05 -6.08 -3.68
CA ALA A 55 -0.84 -5.24 -3.66
C ALA A 55 0.13 -5.64 -2.54
N VAL A 56 -0.40 -5.94 -1.36
CA VAL A 56 0.39 -6.47 -0.22
C VAL A 56 1.05 -7.80 -0.59
N VAL A 57 0.28 -8.77 -1.09
CA VAL A 57 0.80 -10.08 -1.52
C VAL A 57 1.83 -9.93 -2.65
N TRP A 58 1.60 -9.00 -3.58
CA TRP A 58 2.51 -8.71 -4.68
C TRP A 58 3.87 -8.21 -4.20
N ALA A 59 3.89 -7.35 -3.17
CA ALA A 59 5.10 -6.80 -2.57
C ALA A 59 5.87 -7.86 -1.75
N ALA A 60 5.17 -8.65 -0.93
CA ALA A 60 5.78 -9.74 -0.15
C ALA A 60 6.45 -10.79 -1.05
N ARG A 61 5.77 -11.21 -2.14
CA ARG A 61 6.34 -12.16 -3.12
C ARG A 61 7.61 -11.66 -3.83
N ARG A 62 7.86 -10.35 -3.79
CA ARG A 62 9.04 -9.70 -4.40
C ARG A 62 10.09 -9.32 -3.36
N GLY A 63 9.89 -9.64 -2.07
CA GLY A 63 10.80 -9.29 -0.99
C GLY A 63 10.90 -7.78 -0.74
N LEU A 64 9.85 -7.01 -1.06
CA LEU A 64 9.80 -5.57 -0.81
C LEU A 64 9.37 -5.23 0.62
N ILE A 65 8.60 -6.15 1.25
CA ILE A 65 8.11 -6.11 2.63
C ILE A 65 8.15 -7.51 3.21
#